data_AF-A0A7Y5X1T7-F1
#
_entry.id   AF-A0A7Y5X1T7-F1
#
_cell.length_a   1.000
_cell.length_b   1.000
_cell.length_c   1.000
_cell.angle_alpha   90.00
_cell.angle_beta   90.00
_cell.angle_gamma   90.00
#
_symmetry.space_group_name_H-M   'P 1'
#
loop_
_entity.id
_entity.type
_entity.pdbx_description
1 polymer ?
#
loop_
_entity_poly.entity_id
_entity_poly.type
_entity_poly.pdbx_seq_one_letter_code
_entity_poly.pdbx_strand_id
1 'polypeptide(L)' 'MTRPDEIEADVAVIGSGMGGGTLARALGERGVRTVVVERGTRLPREEDNWNPARVFIDHVYRNGEAWEDA' A
#
# COMPACT_ATOMS: atom_id res chain seq x y z
N MET A 1 10.31 -4.70 25.35
CA MET A 1 9.67 -5.93 24.85
C MET A 1 8.46 -5.45 24.08
N THR A 2 8.55 -5.38 22.76
CA THR A 2 7.49 -4.86 21.87
C THR A 2 6.23 -5.69 22.06
N ARG A 3 5.07 -5.04 22.16
CA ARG A 3 3.79 -5.77 22.21
C ARG A 3 3.60 -6.53 20.88
N PRO A 4 2.89 -7.66 20.86
CA PRO A 4 2.69 -8.44 19.63
C PRO A 4 2.01 -7.63 18.50
N ASP A 5 1.31 -6.55 18.85
CA ASP A 5 0.63 -5.66 17.91
C ASP A 5 1.45 -4.40 17.55
N GLU A 6 2.68 -4.30 18.03
CA GLU A 6 3.54 -3.13 17.87
C GLU A 6 4.68 -3.43 16.89
N ILE A 7 4.70 -2.69 15.78
CA ILE A 7 5.74 -2.79 14.75
C ILE A 7 6.65 -1.57 14.86
N GLU A 8 7.93 -1.81 15.19
CA GLU A 8 8.96 -0.78 15.13
C GLU A 8 9.58 -0.73 13.73
N ALA A 9 9.58 0.47 13.14
CA ALA A 9 10.18 0.74 11.84
C ALA A 9 10.79 2.14 11.85
N ASP A 10 11.80 2.36 11.00
CA ASP A 10 12.37 3.68 10.78
C ASP A 10 11.42 4.53 9.90
N VAL A 11 10.68 3.87 8.99
CA VAL A 11 9.69 4.48 8.11
C VAL A 11 8.43 3.62 8.03
N ALA A 12 7.26 4.26 8.16
CA ALA A 12 5.97 3.66 7.87
C ALA A 12 5.40 4.24 6.56
N VAL A 13 5.11 3.38 5.59
CA VAL A 13 4.45 3.74 4.33
C VAL A 13 2.98 3.32 4.42
N ILE A 14 2.08 4.31 4.35
CA ILE A 14 0.64 4.09 4.37
C ILE A 14 0.12 4.06 2.93
N GLY A 15 -0.29 2.87 2.47
CA GLY A 15 -0.70 2.59 1.10
C GLY A 15 0.38 1.86 0.30
N SER A 16 -0.01 0.78 -0.37
CA SER A 16 0.84 -0.09 -1.19
C SER A 16 0.67 0.10 -2.71
N GLY A 17 0.03 1.20 -3.12
CA GLY A 17 -0.08 1.58 -4.53
C GLY A 17 1.27 1.91 -5.16
N MET A 18 1.26 2.37 -6.42
CA MET A 18 2.49 2.60 -7.20
C MET A 18 3.56 3.40 -6.44
N GLY A 19 3.19 4.53 -5.82
CA GLY A 19 4.14 5.35 -5.08
C GLY A 19 4.68 4.68 -3.81
N GLY A 20 3.79 4.10 -3.00
CA GLY A 20 4.17 3.47 -1.73
C GLY A 20 5.03 2.22 -1.92
N GLY A 21 4.66 1.35 -2.86
CA GLY A 21 5.44 0.15 -3.19
C GLY A 21 6.82 0.49 -3.75
N THR A 22 6.91 1.47 -4.67
CA THR A 22 8.19 1.92 -5.22
C THR A 22 9.10 2.51 -4.13
N LEU A 23 8.56 3.35 -3.25
CA LEU A 23 9.31 3.92 -2.14
C LEU A 23 9.78 2.86 -1.15
N ALA A 24 8.87 1.97 -0.73
CA ALA A 24 9.19 0.90 0.22
C ALA A 24 10.30 -0.01 -0.31
N ARG A 25 10.26 -0.34 -1.61
CA ARG A 25 11.33 -1.10 -2.28
C ARG A 25 12.66 -0.35 -2.21
N ALA A 26 12.69 0.92 -2.61
CA ALA A 26 13.93 1.71 -2.62
C ALA A 26 14.54 1.90 -1.22
N LEU A 27 13.70 2.04 -0.19
CA LEU A 27 14.13 2.12 1.21
C LEU A 27 14.66 0.78 1.71
N GLY A 28 13.96 -0.33 1.42
CA GLY A 28 14.39 -1.68 1.77
C GLY A 28 15.72 -2.07 1.12
N GLU A 29 15.93 -1.73 -0.16
CA GLU A 29 17.21 -1.93 -0.86
C GLU A 29 18.38 -1.15 -0.23
N ARG A 30 18.09 -0.09 0.54
CA ARG A 30 19.08 0.70 1.31
C ARG A 30 19.21 0.25 2.77
N GLY A 31 18.53 -0.80 3.18
CA GLY A 31 18.58 -1.33 4.54
C GLY A 31 17.74 -0.57 5.57
N VAL A 32 16.84 0.32 5.14
CA VAL A 32 15.94 1.05 6.04
C VAL A 32 14.82 0.11 6.49
N ARG A 33 14.59 -0.02 7.81
CA ARG A 33 13.49 -0.85 8.33
C ARG A 33 12.17 -0.16 7.99
N THR A 34 11.50 -0.68 6.98
CA THR A 34 10.28 -0.07 6.43
C THR A 34 9.10 -1.00 6.64
N VAL A 35 8.02 -0.49 7.22
CA VAL A 35 6.72 -1.17 7.26
C VAL A 35 5.79 -0.57 6.23
N VAL A 36 5.04 -1.41 5.52
CA VAL A 36 3.98 -0.98 4.61
C VAL A 36 2.65 -1.43 5.18
N VAL A 37 1.72 -0.50 5.32
CA VAL A 37 0.36 -0.77 5.81
C VAL A 37 -0.62 -0.45 4.68
N GLU A 38 -1.48 -1.40 4.37
CA GLU A 38 -2.51 -1.27 3.34
C GLU A 38 -3.86 -1.68 3.95
N ARG A 39 -4.91 -0.88 3.68
CA ARG A 39 -6.28 -1.17 4.14
C ARG A 39 -6.95 -2.21 3.24
N GLY A 40 -6.66 -2.16 1.95
CA GLY A 40 -7.23 -3.07 0.96
C GLY A 40 -6.74 -4.51 1.10
N THR A 41 -7.37 -5.41 0.37
CA THR A 41 -6.92 -6.78 0.21
C THR A 41 -5.84 -6.87 -0.88
N ARG A 42 -5.18 -8.03 -1.00
CA ARG A 42 -4.25 -8.30 -2.09
C ARG A 42 -5.00 -8.19 -3.43
N LEU A 43 -4.47 -7.36 -4.33
CA LEU A 43 -4.97 -7.22 -5.69
C LEU A 43 -4.95 -8.58 -6.41
N PRO A 44 -6.06 -9.04 -7.01
CA PRO A 44 -6.05 -10.22 -7.87
C PRO A 44 -5.19 -9.97 -9.11
N ARG A 45 -4.54 -11.03 -9.61
CA ARG A 45 -3.77 -10.97 -10.85
C ARG A 45 -4.68 -11.33 -12.03
N GLU A 46 -5.06 -10.32 -12.80
CA GLU A 46 -6.04 -10.43 -13.90
C GLU A 46 -5.78 -9.41 -15.01
N GLU A 47 -6.50 -9.50 -16.13
CA GLU A 47 -6.28 -8.65 -17.30
C GLU A 47 -6.56 -7.18 -17.01
N ASP A 48 -7.59 -6.89 -16.21
CA ASP A 48 -7.98 -5.52 -15.85
C ASP A 48 -6.88 -4.76 -15.10
N ASN A 49 -5.93 -5.44 -14.45
CA ASN A 49 -4.77 -4.81 -13.81
C ASN A 49 -3.94 -3.98 -14.80
N TRP A 50 -3.97 -4.35 -16.08
CA TRP A 50 -3.16 -3.76 -17.15
C TRP A 50 -3.92 -2.76 -18.01
N ASN A 51 -5.21 -2.54 -17.73
CA ASN A 51 -6.04 -1.62 -18.50
C ASN A 51 -6.14 -0.25 -17.80
N PRO A 52 -5.53 0.82 -18.34
CA PRO A 52 -5.54 2.14 -17.71
C PRO A 52 -6.93 2.72 -17.53
N ALA A 53 -7.87 2.44 -18.44
CA ALA A 53 -9.24 2.91 -18.31
C ALA A 53 -9.91 2.24 -17.08
N ARG A 54 -9.74 0.93 -16.93
CA ARG A 54 -10.30 0.18 -15.80
C ARG A 54 -9.74 0.65 -14.45
N VAL A 55 -8.43 0.87 -14.40
CA VAL A 55 -7.72 1.28 -13.17
C VAL A 55 -8.01 2.74 -12.81
N PHE A 56 -7.84 3.66 -13.76
CA PHE A 56 -7.81 5.10 -13.47
C PHE A 56 -9.11 5.84 -13.77
N ILE A 57 -9.99 5.30 -14.61
CA ILE A 57 -11.27 5.91 -14.97
C ILE A 57 -12.40 5.20 -14.23
N ASP A 58 -12.51 3.89 -14.40
CA ASP A 58 -13.58 3.09 -13.80
C ASP A 58 -13.31 2.77 -12.31
N HIS A 59 -12.08 3.01 -11.84
CA HIS A 59 -11.66 2.84 -10.46
C HIS A 59 -11.97 1.45 -9.87
N VAL A 60 -11.90 0.39 -10.67
CA VAL A 60 -12.28 -0.98 -10.24
C VAL A 60 -11.43 -1.53 -9.09
N TYR A 61 -10.26 -0.93 -8.85
CA TYR A 61 -9.34 -1.28 -7.78
C TYR A 61 -9.22 -0.23 -6.67
N ARG A 62 -10.10 0.78 -6.64
CA ARG A 62 -10.08 1.79 -5.57
C ARG A 62 -10.53 1.15 -4.26
N ASN A 63 -9.54 0.77 -3.46
CA ASN A 63 -9.63 0.30 -2.10
C ASN A 63 -9.71 1.49 -1.15
N GLY A 64 -10.88 2.13 -1.09
CA GLY A 64 -11.12 3.05 0.01
C GLY A 64 -12.56 3.48 0.25
N GLU A 65 -13.04 3.20 1.46
CA GLU A 65 -14.20 3.85 2.05
C GLU A 65 -13.88 5.33 2.31
N ALA A 66 -14.94 6.13 2.47
CA ALA A 66 -14.83 7.54 2.83
C ALA A 66 -13.95 7.70 4.08
N TRP A 67 -13.15 8.77 4.09
CA TRP A 67 -12.41 9.15 5.28
C TRP A 67 -13.41 9.67 6.32
N GLU A 68 -13.36 9.11 7.52
CA GLU A 68 -14.09 9.65 8.66
C GLU A 68 -13.24 10.74 9.31
N ASP A 69 -13.86 11.88 9.60
CA ASP A 69 -13.31 12.90 10.50
C ASP A 69 -13.82 12.67 11.93
N ALA A 70 -13.21 13.37 12.89
CA ALA A 70 -13.50 13.26 14.31
C ALA A 70 -14.60 14.24 14.76
#